data_AF-A0A921HV63-F1
#
_entry.id   AF-A0A921HV63-F1
#
_cell.length_a   1.000
_cell.length_b   1.000
_cell.length_c   1.000
_cell.angle_alpha   90.00
_cell.angle_beta   90.00
_cell.angle_gamma   90.00
#
_symmetry.space_group_name_H-M   'P 1'
#
loop_
_entity.id
_entity.type
_entity.pdbx_description
1 polymer ?
#
loop_
_entity_poly.entity_id
_entity_poly.type
_entity_poly.pdbx_seq_one_letter_code
_entity_poly.pdbx_strand_id
1 'polypeptide(L)'
;MKELKCPNCGSVFSVDEADYASIVSQVKTQEFDAEIEARLKEIMKQNKLQQEADSMKISQKYQEQLNSKEIELSRKENEIVQLQARLDGFDQAKQLEMETERAKNKEEIARLKSIIEQNKSNLQVAVLEERNKVQDVLQKKENALIELKSQIDLKQKEATIREASIKEDYERQLKQKQELVDYYKDLKAKLSTKMIGESLEVHCSNEFNRVRTSMYPNAYFEKDNDASHGSKGDFIFRDYVDNVEYISMMFEMKNEMDETSTKHKNEDFFAKLDKDRRDKGCEYAILVSLLEPDNDLYNEGIVDVSYRYPKMFVIRPQFFMPLISLLTQASK
;
A
#
# COMPACT_ATOMS: atom_id res chain seq x y z
N MET A 1 -32.68 185.07 18.50
CA MET A 1 -31.45 184.85 17.71
C MET A 1 -30.26 184.98 18.63
N LYS A 2 -29.48 183.90 18.82
CA LYS A 2 -28.26 183.90 19.64
C LYS A 2 -27.07 183.88 18.68
N GLU A 3 -26.21 184.88 18.78
CA GLU A 3 -25.03 185.07 17.94
C GLU A 3 -23.91 184.11 18.37
N LEU A 4 -23.40 183.32 17.43
CA LEU A 4 -22.29 182.37 17.66
C LEU A 4 -21.03 182.87 16.96
N LYS A 5 -19.88 182.74 17.64
CA LYS A 5 -18.58 183.26 17.20
C LYS A 5 -17.71 182.10 16.72
N CYS A 6 -17.28 182.14 15.47
CA CYS A 6 -16.41 181.09 14.92
C CYS A 6 -15.07 181.06 15.69
N PRO A 7 -14.69 179.93 16.30
CA PRO A 7 -13.46 179.83 17.09
C PRO A 7 -12.18 179.91 16.26
N ASN A 8 -12.27 179.87 14.92
CA ASN A 8 -11.09 179.92 14.04
C ASN A 8 -10.86 181.29 13.36
N CYS A 9 -11.91 182.11 13.16
CA CYS A 9 -11.78 183.41 12.47
C CYS A 9 -12.51 184.58 13.13
N GLY A 10 -13.22 184.35 14.23
CA GLY A 10 -13.72 185.40 15.12
C GLY A 10 -14.92 186.22 14.65
N SER A 11 -15.43 186.00 13.43
CA SER A 11 -16.63 186.66 12.90
C SER A 11 -17.90 186.13 13.58
N VAL A 12 -18.84 187.05 13.85
CA VAL A 12 -20.12 186.77 14.52
C VAL A 12 -21.22 186.69 13.46
N PHE A 13 -21.93 185.57 13.40
CA PHE A 13 -23.05 185.36 12.48
C PHE A 13 -24.26 184.79 13.23
N SER A 14 -25.48 185.09 12.75
CA SER A 14 -26.72 184.53 13.28
C SER A 14 -27.09 183.28 12.48
N VAL A 15 -27.33 182.18 13.19
CA VAL A 15 -27.74 180.90 12.60
C VAL A 15 -29.22 180.70 12.90
N ASP A 16 -30.02 180.34 11.90
CA ASP A 16 -31.44 180.00 12.08
C ASP A 16 -31.61 178.54 12.57
N GLU A 17 -32.80 178.18 13.06
CA GLU A 17 -33.06 176.84 13.58
C GLU A 17 -32.94 175.71 12.53
N ALA A 18 -33.07 176.01 11.23
CA ALA A 18 -32.94 175.02 10.16
C ALA A 18 -31.46 174.71 9.86
N ASP A 19 -30.59 175.71 9.90
CA ASP A 19 -29.14 175.53 9.71
C ASP A 19 -28.50 174.79 10.90
N TYR A 20 -28.96 175.03 12.13
CA TYR A 20 -28.49 174.28 13.30
C TYR A 20 -28.93 172.80 13.24
N ALA A 21 -30.17 172.53 12.80
CA ALA A 21 -30.65 171.16 12.62
C ALA A 21 -29.89 170.41 11.51
N SER A 22 -29.48 171.11 10.44
CA SER A 22 -28.67 170.55 9.35
C SER A 22 -27.26 170.16 9.84
N ILE A 23 -26.57 171.04 10.57
CA ILE A 23 -25.23 170.77 11.12
C ILE A 23 -25.29 169.65 12.18
N VAL A 24 -26.30 169.65 13.05
CA VAL A 24 -26.50 168.57 14.05
C VAL A 24 -26.81 167.24 13.37
N SER A 25 -27.65 167.22 12.32
CA SER A 25 -27.93 166.03 11.51
C SER A 25 -26.65 165.52 10.82
N GLN A 26 -25.86 166.41 10.23
CA GLN A 26 -24.64 166.06 9.50
C GLN A 26 -23.56 165.48 10.42
N VAL A 27 -23.29 166.13 11.57
CA VAL A 27 -22.34 165.63 12.57
C VAL A 27 -22.85 164.33 13.21
N LYS A 28 -24.14 164.26 13.56
CA LYS A 28 -24.72 163.04 14.14
C LYS A 28 -24.73 161.88 13.14
N THR A 29 -24.95 162.12 11.85
CA THR A 29 -24.91 161.08 10.81
C THR A 29 -23.47 160.63 10.56
N GLN A 30 -22.52 161.55 10.47
CA GLN A 30 -21.11 161.21 10.20
C GLN A 30 -20.43 160.48 11.37
N GLU A 31 -20.67 160.92 12.61
CA GLU A 31 -20.18 160.23 13.81
C GLU A 31 -20.90 158.90 14.03
N PHE A 32 -22.20 158.81 13.70
CA PHE A 32 -22.94 157.55 13.75
C PHE A 32 -22.46 156.56 12.68
N ASP A 33 -22.19 157.01 11.46
CA ASP A 33 -21.65 156.17 10.38
C ASP A 33 -20.24 155.67 10.72
N ALA A 34 -19.40 156.52 11.31
CA ALA A 34 -18.07 156.14 11.79
C ALA A 34 -18.15 155.10 12.92
N GLU A 35 -19.06 155.28 13.87
CA GLU A 35 -19.30 154.32 14.96
C GLU A 35 -19.87 152.99 14.43
N ILE A 36 -20.79 153.04 13.47
CA ILE A 36 -21.33 151.85 12.78
C ILE A 36 -20.21 151.13 12.02
N GLU A 37 -19.33 151.84 11.32
CA GLU A 37 -18.20 151.24 10.61
C GLU A 37 -17.18 150.62 11.57
N ALA A 38 -16.87 151.29 12.69
CA ALA A 38 -16.01 150.76 13.74
C ALA A 38 -16.62 149.48 14.35
N ARG A 39 -17.93 149.50 14.62
CA ARG A 39 -18.65 148.34 15.16
C ARG A 39 -18.74 147.19 14.16
N LEU A 40 -18.95 147.47 12.88
CA LEU A 40 -18.92 146.48 11.81
C LEU A 40 -17.53 145.84 11.68
N LYS A 41 -16.44 146.63 11.75
CA LYS A 41 -15.07 146.10 11.75
C LYS A 41 -14.80 145.22 12.97
N GLU A 42 -15.30 145.61 14.14
CA GLU A 42 -15.16 144.82 15.36
C GLU A 42 -15.94 143.50 15.28
N ILE A 43 -17.19 143.54 14.79
CA ILE A 43 -18.02 142.34 14.54
C ILE A 43 -17.37 141.44 13.49
N MET A 44 -16.83 141.98 12.39
CA MET A 44 -16.11 141.20 11.38
C MET A 44 -14.87 140.53 11.96
N LYS A 45 -14.11 141.24 12.81
CA LYS A 45 -12.95 140.68 13.51
C LYS A 45 -13.36 139.57 14.48
N GLN A 46 -14.42 139.75 15.25
CA GLN A 46 -14.97 138.73 16.15
C GLN A 46 -15.47 137.50 15.38
N ASN A 47 -16.22 137.68 14.30
CA ASN A 47 -16.69 136.58 13.45
C ASN A 47 -15.52 135.80 12.83
N LYS A 48 -14.47 136.50 12.38
CA LYS A 48 -13.26 135.84 11.84
C LYS A 48 -12.55 135.01 12.91
N LEU A 49 -12.34 135.58 14.10
CA LEU A 49 -11.75 134.85 15.24
C LEU A 49 -12.61 133.65 15.66
N GLN A 50 -13.94 133.79 15.64
CA GLN A 50 -14.87 132.71 15.94
C GLN A 50 -14.78 131.60 14.89
N GLN A 51 -14.74 131.93 13.59
CA GLN A 51 -14.53 130.96 12.52
C GLN A 51 -13.19 130.23 12.64
N GLU A 52 -12.10 130.93 12.97
CA GLU A 52 -10.78 130.34 13.21
C GLU A 52 -10.80 129.41 14.44
N ALA A 53 -11.46 129.81 15.53
CA ALA A 53 -11.61 128.98 16.73
C ALA A 53 -12.45 127.72 16.47
N ASP A 54 -13.55 127.84 15.71
CA ASP A 54 -14.39 126.70 15.35
C ASP A 54 -13.67 125.76 14.37
N SER A 55 -12.90 126.31 13.42
CA SER A 55 -11.98 125.55 12.56
C SER A 55 -10.94 124.76 13.39
N MET A 56 -10.32 125.39 14.38
CA MET A 56 -9.37 124.72 15.26
C MET A 56 -10.02 123.60 16.08
N LYS A 57 -11.21 123.83 16.64
CA LYS A 57 -11.95 122.79 17.39
C LYS A 57 -12.29 121.58 16.52
N ILE A 58 -12.69 121.81 15.26
CA ILE A 58 -12.97 120.74 14.30
C ILE A 58 -11.68 119.96 14.01
N SER A 59 -10.59 120.66 13.74
CA SER A 59 -9.27 120.06 13.48
C SER A 59 -8.80 119.22 14.68
N GLN A 60 -8.92 119.74 15.90
CA GLN A 60 -8.54 119.03 17.11
C GLN A 60 -9.38 117.77 17.33
N LYS A 61 -10.72 117.85 17.18
CA LYS A 61 -11.60 116.68 17.26
C LYS A 61 -11.24 115.62 16.22
N TYR A 62 -10.90 116.05 15.00
CA TYR A 62 -10.49 115.13 13.94
C TYR A 62 -9.14 114.46 14.26
N GLN A 63 -8.18 115.23 14.79
CA GLN A 63 -6.89 114.68 15.23
C GLN A 63 -7.06 113.68 16.38
N GLU A 64 -7.93 113.95 17.35
CA GLU A 64 -8.24 113.02 18.43
C GLU A 64 -8.87 111.72 17.89
N GLN A 65 -9.79 111.83 16.92
CA GLN A 65 -10.37 110.66 16.26
C GLN A 65 -9.32 109.86 15.48
N LEU A 66 -8.43 110.51 14.74
CA LEU A 66 -7.33 109.85 14.02
C LEU A 66 -6.40 109.10 14.98
N ASN A 67 -5.95 109.76 16.04
CA ASN A 67 -5.10 109.13 17.05
C ASN A 67 -5.82 107.92 17.70
N SER A 68 -7.12 108.04 17.98
CA SER A 68 -7.91 106.93 18.53
C SER A 68 -7.95 105.73 17.57
N LYS A 69 -8.04 106.00 16.26
CA LYS A 69 -8.07 104.98 15.20
C LYS A 69 -6.71 104.36 14.97
N GLU A 70 -5.62 105.14 15.02
CA GLU A 70 -4.25 104.62 14.97
C GLU A 70 -3.94 103.67 16.12
N ILE A 71 -4.37 104.01 17.34
CA ILE A 71 -4.22 103.11 18.49
C ILE A 71 -5.01 101.81 18.28
N GLU A 72 -6.23 101.89 17.76
CA GLU A 72 -7.07 100.72 17.47
C GLU A 72 -6.44 99.82 16.38
N LEU A 73 -5.92 100.43 15.31
CA LEU A 73 -5.21 99.74 14.23
C LEU A 73 -3.95 99.06 14.73
N SER A 74 -3.12 99.77 15.50
CA SER A 74 -1.90 99.22 16.08
C SER A 74 -2.20 98.04 17.02
N ARG A 75 -3.29 98.08 17.79
CA ARG A 75 -3.73 96.93 18.60
C ARG A 75 -4.12 95.73 17.73
N LYS A 76 -4.90 95.96 16.66
CA LYS A 76 -5.30 94.89 15.73
C LYS A 76 -4.12 94.30 14.97
N GLU A 77 -3.16 95.13 14.54
CA GLU A 77 -1.93 94.66 13.91
C GLU A 77 -1.11 93.78 14.86
N ASN A 78 -0.97 94.18 16.13
CA ASN A 78 -0.31 93.34 17.13
C ASN A 78 -1.06 92.02 17.36
N GLU A 79 -2.39 92.04 17.41
CA GLU A 79 -3.22 90.83 17.55
C GLU A 79 -3.08 89.90 16.34
N ILE A 80 -3.04 90.45 15.11
CA ILE A 80 -2.80 89.69 13.88
C ILE A 80 -1.43 89.00 13.93
N VAL A 81 -0.38 89.73 14.33
CA VAL A 81 0.98 89.17 14.45
C VAL A 81 1.01 88.05 15.49
N GLN A 82 0.34 88.22 16.64
CA GLN A 82 0.26 87.17 17.67
C GLN A 82 -0.51 85.93 17.20
N LEU A 83 -1.62 86.12 16.49
CA LEU A 83 -2.41 85.02 15.93
C LEU A 83 -1.66 84.27 14.84
N GLN A 84 -0.94 84.98 13.96
CA GLN A 84 -0.06 84.38 12.95
C GLN A 84 1.04 83.54 13.59
N ALA A 85 1.74 84.08 14.58
CA ALA A 85 2.77 83.33 15.31
C ALA A 85 2.21 82.06 15.99
N ARG A 86 0.97 82.13 16.50
CA ARG A 86 0.30 80.98 17.12
C ARG A 86 -0.13 79.93 16.10
N LEU A 87 -0.59 80.34 14.93
CA LEU A 87 -0.92 79.45 13.81
C LEU A 87 0.33 78.75 13.29
N ASP A 88 1.43 79.49 13.06
CA ASP A 88 2.70 78.93 12.62
C ASP A 88 3.24 77.91 13.63
N GLY A 89 3.14 78.22 14.93
CA GLY A 89 3.53 77.30 16.00
C GLY A 89 2.66 76.03 16.04
N PHE A 90 1.35 76.15 15.79
CA PHE A 90 0.44 75.01 15.71
C PHE A 90 0.73 74.14 14.48
N ASP A 91 0.97 74.74 13.32
CA ASP A 91 1.29 74.02 12.09
C ASP A 91 2.63 73.29 12.20
N GLN A 92 3.65 73.92 12.79
CA GLN A 92 4.92 73.25 13.08
C GLN A 92 4.76 72.08 14.06
N ALA A 93 4.00 72.26 15.15
CA ALA A 93 3.74 71.20 16.11
C ALA A 93 3.02 70.00 15.47
N LYS A 94 2.02 70.27 14.63
CA LYS A 94 1.27 69.24 13.91
C LYS A 94 2.11 68.52 12.86
N GLN A 95 3.00 69.24 12.16
CA GLN A 95 3.95 68.61 11.24
C GLN A 95 4.92 67.67 11.97
N LEU A 96 5.48 68.12 13.10
CA LEU A 96 6.34 67.29 13.96
C LEU A 96 5.62 66.05 14.47
N GLU A 97 4.39 66.19 14.96
CA GLU A 97 3.57 65.05 15.41
C GLU A 97 3.34 64.05 14.26
N MET A 98 2.96 64.53 13.08
CA MET A 98 2.78 63.69 11.89
C MET A 98 4.08 63.00 11.45
N GLU A 99 5.23 63.68 11.52
CA GLU A 99 6.53 63.08 11.20
C GLU A 99 6.92 62.00 12.20
N THR A 100 6.69 62.22 13.50
CA THR A 100 6.97 61.21 14.53
C THR A 100 6.11 59.97 14.36
N GLU A 101 4.82 60.12 14.07
CA GLU A 101 3.93 58.98 13.79
C GLU A 101 4.29 58.28 12.48
N ARG A 102 4.68 59.02 11.44
CA ARG A 102 5.22 58.42 10.21
C ARG A 102 6.50 57.64 10.45
N ALA A 103 7.38 58.13 11.33
CA ALA A 103 8.62 57.43 11.68
C ALA A 103 8.32 56.11 12.41
N LYS A 104 7.45 56.13 13.43
CA LYS A 104 7.00 54.92 14.13
C LYS A 104 6.36 53.90 13.20
N ASN A 105 5.46 54.35 12.33
CA ASN A 105 4.81 53.47 11.36
C ASN A 105 5.81 52.87 10.36
N LYS A 106 6.81 53.64 9.91
CA LYS A 106 7.88 53.12 9.05
C LYS A 106 8.72 52.05 9.75
N GLU A 107 9.06 52.27 11.02
CA GLU A 107 9.81 51.31 11.83
C GLU A 107 9.04 50.01 12.04
N GLU A 108 7.74 50.10 12.36
CA GLU A 108 6.88 48.94 12.52
C GLU A 108 6.71 48.17 11.20
N ILE A 109 6.52 48.87 10.08
CA ILE A 109 6.47 48.24 8.75
C ILE A 109 7.79 47.51 8.45
N ALA A 110 8.94 48.10 8.78
CA ALA A 110 10.24 47.45 8.57
C ALA A 110 10.39 46.20 9.43
N ARG A 111 9.99 46.27 10.71
CA ARG A 111 9.98 45.13 11.64
C ARG A 111 9.07 44.01 11.14
N LEU A 112 7.83 44.32 10.79
CA LEU A 112 6.86 43.34 10.29
C LEU A 112 7.34 42.68 9.00
N LYS A 113 7.93 43.44 8.06
CA LYS A 113 8.54 42.87 6.85
C LYS A 113 9.67 41.90 7.16
N SER A 114 10.54 42.25 8.12
CA SER A 114 11.62 41.35 8.55
C SER A 114 11.09 40.06 9.15
N ILE A 115 10.05 40.14 10.00
CA ILE A 115 9.41 38.96 10.61
C ILE A 115 8.75 38.09 9.56
N ILE A 116 8.04 38.69 8.60
CA ILE A 116 7.40 37.94 7.49
C ILE A 116 8.44 37.17 6.69
N GLU A 117 9.55 37.82 6.33
CA GLU A 117 10.57 37.17 5.51
C GLU A 117 11.33 36.07 6.28
N GLN A 118 11.56 36.27 7.58
CA GLN A 118 12.10 35.23 8.44
C GLN A 118 11.14 34.03 8.60
N ASN A 119 9.85 34.29 8.82
CA ASN A 119 8.85 33.23 8.93
C ASN A 119 8.69 32.46 7.61
N LYS A 120 8.74 33.15 6.47
CA LYS A 120 8.72 32.53 5.14
C LYS A 120 9.95 31.64 4.90
N SER A 121 11.14 32.10 5.31
CA SER A 121 12.37 31.30 5.25
C SER A 121 12.27 30.06 6.14
N ASN A 122 11.83 30.23 7.40
CA ASN A 122 11.64 29.11 8.33
C ASN A 122 10.62 28.10 7.81
N LEU A 123 9.51 28.56 7.24
CA LEU A 123 8.49 27.70 6.64
C LEU A 123 9.07 26.93 5.44
N GLN A 124 9.87 27.58 4.60
CA GLN A 124 10.52 26.93 3.47
C GLN A 124 11.49 25.83 3.92
N VAL A 125 12.27 26.08 4.97
CA VAL A 125 13.16 25.06 5.58
C VAL A 125 12.34 23.90 6.13
N ALA A 126 11.29 24.16 6.91
CA ALA A 126 10.44 23.11 7.48
C ALA A 126 9.78 22.25 6.38
N VAL A 127 9.31 22.87 5.30
CA VAL A 127 8.72 22.15 4.15
C VAL A 127 9.78 21.29 3.44
N LEU A 128 11.02 21.78 3.29
CA LEU A 128 12.11 21.01 2.69
C LEU A 128 12.53 19.83 3.57
N GLU A 129 12.63 20.02 4.88
CA GLU A 129 12.93 18.95 5.84
C GLU A 129 11.87 17.84 5.80
N GLU A 130 10.58 18.21 5.83
CA GLU A 130 9.50 17.22 5.72
C GLU A 130 9.48 16.52 4.37
N ARG A 131 9.74 17.23 3.26
CA ARG A 131 9.91 16.59 1.94
C ARG A 131 11.06 15.59 1.92
N ASN A 132 12.20 15.94 2.51
CA ASN A 132 13.36 15.05 2.59
C ASN A 132 13.07 13.81 3.44
N LYS A 133 12.37 13.96 4.58
CA LYS A 133 11.93 12.82 5.40
C LYS A 133 11.01 11.88 4.62
N VAL A 134 10.02 12.44 3.93
CA VAL A 134 9.10 11.65 3.09
C VAL A 134 9.85 10.95 1.97
N GLN A 135 10.81 11.62 1.32
CA GLN A 135 11.63 11.04 0.27
C GLN A 135 12.52 9.90 0.79
N ASP A 136 13.15 10.04 1.96
CA ASP A 136 13.95 8.98 2.59
C ASP A 136 13.09 7.76 2.94
N VAL A 137 11.88 7.97 3.49
CA VAL A 137 10.93 6.88 3.77
C VAL A 137 10.48 6.18 2.49
N LEU A 138 10.19 6.94 1.42
CA LEU A 138 9.84 6.38 0.11
C LEU A 138 10.98 5.56 -0.47
N GLN A 139 12.20 6.08 -0.47
CA GLN A 139 13.38 5.39 -0.99
C GLN A 139 13.63 4.07 -0.23
N LYS A 140 13.51 4.08 1.10
CA LYS A 140 13.63 2.87 1.93
C LYS A 140 12.56 1.84 1.58
N LYS A 141 11.30 2.26 1.38
CA LYS A 141 10.21 1.38 0.97
C LYS A 141 10.39 0.82 -0.44
N GLU A 142 10.85 1.63 -1.39
CA GLU A 142 11.15 1.20 -2.76
C GLU A 142 12.28 0.17 -2.78
N ASN A 143 13.37 0.41 -2.04
CA ASN A 143 14.47 -0.54 -1.92
C ASN A 143 14.01 -1.87 -1.30
N ALA A 144 13.22 -1.82 -0.23
CA ALA A 144 12.65 -3.02 0.39
C ALA A 144 11.69 -3.77 -0.54
N LEU A 145 10.91 -3.05 -1.37
CA LEU A 145 10.04 -3.66 -2.38
C LEU A 145 10.83 -4.36 -3.48
N ILE A 146 11.93 -3.76 -3.94
CA ILE A 146 12.82 -4.36 -4.94
C ILE A 146 13.44 -5.64 -4.38
N GLU A 147 13.96 -5.57 -3.15
CA GLU A 147 14.56 -6.73 -2.47
C GLU A 147 13.55 -7.86 -2.27
N LEU A 148 12.35 -7.53 -1.78
CA LEU A 148 11.29 -8.52 -1.57
C LEU A 148 10.83 -9.16 -2.90
N LYS A 149 10.69 -8.36 -3.97
CA LYS A 149 10.37 -8.89 -5.30
C LYS A 149 11.46 -9.83 -5.81
N SER A 150 12.73 -9.47 -5.60
CA SER A 150 13.86 -10.33 -5.98
C SER A 150 13.87 -11.64 -5.18
N GLN A 151 13.62 -11.60 -3.88
CA GLN A 151 13.51 -12.81 -3.05
C GLN A 151 12.34 -13.71 -3.45
N ILE A 152 11.19 -13.11 -3.81
CA ILE A 152 10.02 -13.86 -4.29
C ILE A 152 10.34 -14.55 -5.63
N ASP A 153 10.94 -13.83 -6.58
CA ASP A 153 11.32 -14.40 -7.89
C ASP A 153 12.35 -15.53 -7.74
N LEU A 154 13.34 -15.37 -6.85
CA LEU A 154 14.31 -16.42 -6.51
C LEU A 154 13.61 -17.65 -5.93
N LYS A 155 12.76 -17.48 -4.91
CA LYS A 155 12.03 -18.60 -4.30
C LYS A 155 11.08 -19.30 -5.29
N GLN A 156 10.45 -18.56 -6.20
CA GLN A 156 9.62 -19.14 -7.25
C GLN A 156 10.46 -19.99 -8.20
N LYS A 157 11.60 -19.48 -8.67
CA LYS A 157 12.52 -20.24 -9.53
C LYS A 157 13.06 -21.49 -8.83
N GLU A 158 13.48 -21.38 -7.57
CA GLU A 158 13.92 -22.52 -6.76
C GLU A 158 12.81 -23.56 -6.60
N ALA A 159 11.57 -23.15 -6.34
CA ALA A 159 10.43 -24.05 -6.24
C ALA A 159 10.13 -24.75 -7.56
N THR A 160 10.18 -24.02 -8.69
CA THR A 160 9.99 -24.61 -10.03
C THR A 160 11.08 -25.62 -10.37
N ILE A 161 12.34 -25.31 -10.08
CA ILE A 161 13.47 -26.25 -10.27
C ILE A 161 13.28 -27.49 -9.39
N ARG A 162 12.86 -27.30 -8.14
CA ARG A 162 12.62 -28.42 -7.21
C ARG A 162 11.48 -29.32 -7.67
N GLU A 163 10.37 -28.75 -8.12
CA GLU A 163 9.25 -29.51 -8.68
C GLU A 163 9.67 -30.29 -9.93
N ALA A 164 10.42 -29.68 -10.84
CA ALA A 164 10.92 -30.34 -12.04
C ALA A 164 11.85 -31.51 -11.68
N SER A 165 12.79 -31.29 -10.76
CA SER A 165 13.71 -32.34 -10.29
C SER A 165 12.99 -33.50 -9.62
N ILE A 166 11.98 -33.23 -8.80
CA ILE A 166 11.15 -34.27 -8.16
C ILE A 166 10.38 -35.06 -9.22
N LYS A 167 9.78 -34.39 -10.21
CA LYS A 167 9.07 -35.06 -11.31
C LYS A 167 10.00 -35.97 -12.11
N GLU A 168 11.17 -35.47 -12.50
CA GLU A 168 12.16 -36.23 -13.26
C GLU A 168 12.65 -37.47 -12.48
N ASP A 169 12.90 -37.34 -11.18
CA ASP A 169 13.31 -38.49 -10.35
C ASP A 169 12.19 -39.54 -10.24
N TYR A 170 10.93 -39.11 -10.04
CA TYR A 170 9.79 -40.03 -10.04
C TYR A 170 9.56 -40.71 -11.39
N GLU A 171 9.69 -39.98 -12.50
CA GLU A 171 9.61 -40.55 -13.85
C GLU A 171 10.71 -41.60 -14.08
N ARG A 172 11.94 -41.34 -13.62
CA ARG A 172 13.03 -42.31 -13.68
C ARG A 172 12.73 -43.56 -12.87
N GLN A 173 12.24 -43.40 -11.63
CA GLN A 173 11.89 -44.52 -10.77
C GLN A 173 10.75 -45.35 -11.36
N LEU A 174 9.70 -44.70 -11.89
CA LEU A 174 8.58 -45.37 -12.55
C LEU A 174 9.06 -46.18 -13.76
N LYS A 175 9.92 -45.59 -14.59
CA LYS A 175 10.50 -46.29 -15.74
C LYS A 175 11.30 -47.53 -15.32
N GLN A 176 12.17 -47.40 -14.31
CA GLN A 176 12.94 -48.54 -13.78
C GLN A 176 12.04 -49.65 -13.22
N LYS A 177 10.97 -49.29 -12.52
CA LYS A 177 9.99 -50.27 -12.01
C LYS A 177 9.21 -50.93 -13.14
N GLN A 178 8.85 -50.19 -14.18
CA GLN A 178 8.16 -50.73 -15.35
C GLN A 178 9.04 -51.72 -16.12
N GLU A 179 10.30 -51.38 -16.37
CA GLU A 179 11.29 -52.28 -16.99
C GLU A 179 11.45 -53.58 -16.19
N LEU A 180 11.47 -53.50 -14.86
CA LEU A 180 11.54 -54.68 -13.99
C LEU A 180 10.27 -55.53 -14.06
N VAL A 181 9.09 -54.91 -14.09
CA VAL A 181 7.80 -55.61 -14.25
C VAL A 181 7.76 -56.35 -15.58
N ASP A 182 8.19 -55.70 -16.66
CA ASP A 182 8.19 -56.29 -18.00
C ASP A 182 9.19 -57.46 -18.08
N TYR A 183 10.36 -57.34 -17.44
CA TYR A 183 11.31 -58.45 -17.29
C TYR A 183 10.69 -59.66 -16.57
N TYR A 184 10.01 -59.46 -15.43
CA TYR A 184 9.38 -60.57 -14.71
C TYR A 184 8.20 -61.18 -15.47
N LYS A 185 7.44 -60.38 -16.23
CA LYS A 185 6.39 -60.89 -17.10
C LYS A 185 6.95 -61.79 -18.20
N ASP A 186 8.03 -61.37 -18.87
CA ASP A 186 8.70 -62.18 -19.90
C ASP A 186 9.30 -63.46 -19.31
N LEU A 187 9.95 -63.37 -18.13
CA LEU A 187 10.47 -64.54 -17.42
C LEU A 187 9.35 -65.53 -17.08
N LYS A 188 8.23 -65.06 -16.53
CA LYS A 188 7.05 -65.89 -16.22
C LYS A 188 6.47 -66.54 -17.48
N ALA A 189 6.36 -65.79 -18.57
CA ALA A 189 5.86 -66.31 -19.84
C ALA A 189 6.76 -67.44 -20.38
N LYS A 190 8.09 -67.26 -20.37
CA LYS A 190 9.06 -68.27 -20.82
C LYS A 190 9.08 -69.54 -19.95
N LEU A 191 8.94 -69.40 -18.64
CA LEU A 191 8.85 -70.55 -17.72
C LEU A 191 7.54 -71.32 -17.91
N SER A 192 6.43 -70.59 -18.13
CA SER A 192 5.11 -71.18 -18.37
C SER A 192 5.03 -71.93 -19.71
N THR A 193 5.57 -71.36 -20.79
CA THR A 193 5.51 -72.00 -22.13
C THR A 193 6.31 -73.31 -22.20
N LYS A 194 7.39 -73.45 -21.43
CA LYS A 194 8.15 -74.70 -21.36
C LYS A 194 7.38 -75.83 -20.65
N MET A 195 6.60 -75.49 -19.62
CA MET A 195 5.74 -76.44 -18.90
C MET A 195 4.45 -76.79 -19.65
N ILE A 196 3.95 -75.88 -20.50
CA ILE A 196 2.72 -76.07 -21.29
C ILE A 196 2.96 -76.99 -22.51
N GLY A 197 4.20 -77.06 -23.02
CA GLY A 197 4.53 -77.86 -24.21
C GLY A 197 4.75 -79.35 -23.98
N GLU A 198 5.05 -79.77 -22.75
CA GLU A 198 5.24 -81.17 -22.36
C GLU A 198 4.01 -81.65 -21.56
N SER A 199 3.51 -82.87 -21.80
CA SER A 199 2.50 -83.45 -20.90
C SER A 199 3.07 -83.57 -19.49
N LEU A 200 2.27 -83.28 -18.45
CA LEU A 200 2.66 -83.40 -17.04
C LEU A 200 3.31 -84.75 -16.73
N GLU A 201 2.81 -85.81 -17.37
CA GLU A 201 3.34 -87.17 -17.27
C GLU A 201 4.76 -87.31 -17.84
N VAL A 202 5.01 -86.69 -19.00
CA VAL A 202 6.32 -86.69 -19.65
C VAL A 202 7.32 -85.91 -18.79
N HIS A 203 6.89 -84.77 -18.24
CA HIS A 203 7.72 -83.96 -17.35
C HIS A 203 8.17 -84.75 -16.12
N CYS A 204 7.24 -85.36 -15.37
CA CYS A 204 7.58 -86.13 -14.17
C CYS A 204 8.44 -87.36 -14.49
N SER A 205 8.15 -88.05 -15.60
CA SER A 205 8.96 -89.18 -16.08
C SER A 205 10.40 -88.77 -16.43
N ASN A 206 10.58 -87.65 -17.11
CA ASN A 206 11.90 -87.13 -17.45
C ASN A 206 12.70 -86.71 -16.20
N GLU A 207 12.05 -86.04 -15.25
CA GLU A 207 12.69 -85.64 -13.98
C GLU A 207 13.12 -86.87 -13.16
N PHE A 208 12.29 -87.92 -13.10
CA PHE A 208 12.68 -89.19 -12.47
C PHE A 208 13.87 -89.85 -13.19
N ASN A 209 13.77 -90.00 -14.51
CA ASN A 209 14.80 -90.67 -15.31
C ASN A 209 16.15 -89.93 -15.26
N ARG A 210 16.16 -88.61 -15.07
CA ARG A 210 17.41 -87.83 -14.90
C ARG A 210 18.21 -88.26 -13.67
N VAL A 211 17.52 -88.63 -12.58
CA VAL A 211 18.19 -89.01 -11.31
C VAL A 211 18.18 -90.52 -11.04
N ARG A 212 17.46 -91.29 -11.86
CA ARG A 212 17.28 -92.74 -11.69
C ARG A 212 18.60 -93.47 -11.47
N THR A 213 19.57 -93.29 -12.36
CA THR A 213 20.85 -94.01 -12.30
C THR A 213 21.69 -93.66 -11.07
N SER A 214 21.59 -92.43 -10.54
CA SER A 214 22.42 -91.98 -9.42
C SER A 214 21.78 -92.22 -8.06
N MET A 215 20.48 -92.00 -7.91
CA MET A 215 19.78 -92.07 -6.62
C MET A 215 18.92 -93.33 -6.43
N TYR A 216 18.39 -93.88 -7.53
CA TYR A 216 17.43 -94.98 -7.50
C TYR A 216 17.79 -96.09 -8.50
N PRO A 217 19.00 -96.70 -8.40
CA PRO A 217 19.52 -97.62 -9.41
C PRO A 217 18.66 -98.88 -9.58
N ASN A 218 17.96 -99.31 -8.53
CA ASN A 218 17.13 -100.50 -8.52
C ASN A 218 15.62 -100.20 -8.63
N ALA A 219 15.24 -98.93 -8.80
CA ALA A 219 13.84 -98.56 -8.80
C ALA A 219 13.16 -98.82 -10.14
N TYR A 220 11.92 -99.29 -10.02
CA TYR A 220 10.93 -99.43 -11.08
C TYR A 220 10.02 -98.21 -11.08
N PHE A 221 9.88 -97.55 -12.23
CA PHE A 221 8.95 -96.45 -12.44
C PHE A 221 8.38 -96.53 -13.85
N GLU A 222 7.17 -97.03 -13.99
CA GLU A 222 6.50 -97.17 -15.29
C GLU A 222 5.00 -96.91 -15.17
N LYS A 223 4.36 -96.72 -16.33
CA LYS A 223 2.91 -96.66 -16.45
C LYS A 223 2.31 -98.05 -16.26
N ASP A 224 1.26 -98.13 -15.46
CA ASP A 224 0.44 -99.32 -15.33
C ASP A 224 -0.36 -99.52 -16.64
N ASN A 225 0.04 -100.51 -17.43
CA ASN A 225 -0.61 -100.86 -18.69
C ASN A 225 -1.72 -101.90 -18.46
N ASP A 226 -2.81 -101.50 -17.79
CA ASP A 226 -4.06 -102.27 -17.85
C ASP A 226 -4.84 -101.82 -19.10
N ALA A 227 -4.62 -102.52 -20.21
CA ALA A 227 -5.27 -102.28 -21.49
C ALA A 227 -6.75 -102.71 -21.43
N SER A 228 -7.59 -101.95 -20.72
CA SER A 228 -9.03 -101.92 -20.93
C SER A 228 -9.62 -100.63 -20.35
N HIS A 229 -10.20 -99.80 -21.24
CA HIS A 229 -10.87 -98.51 -20.99
C HIS A 229 -9.98 -97.29 -20.75
N GLY A 230 -9.47 -96.67 -21.84
CA GLY A 230 -9.40 -95.21 -22.07
C GLY A 230 -8.94 -94.23 -20.97
N SER A 231 -8.33 -94.71 -19.89
CA SER A 231 -7.92 -93.95 -18.72
C SER A 231 -6.46 -93.53 -18.88
N LYS A 232 -6.19 -92.22 -18.74
CA LYS A 232 -4.83 -91.66 -18.74
C LYS A 232 -4.06 -92.27 -17.56
N GLY A 233 -2.89 -92.83 -17.87
CA GLY A 233 -2.29 -93.93 -17.10
C GLY A 233 -1.77 -93.55 -15.73
N ASP A 234 -1.97 -94.48 -14.79
CA ASP A 234 -1.44 -94.42 -13.44
C ASP A 234 0.04 -94.87 -13.46
N PHE A 235 0.92 -94.20 -12.70
CA PHE A 235 2.34 -94.55 -12.61
C PHE A 235 2.63 -95.28 -11.31
N ILE A 236 3.40 -96.37 -11.39
CA ILE A 236 3.80 -97.15 -10.22
C ILE A 236 5.30 -96.98 -10.02
N PHE A 237 5.67 -96.53 -8.82
CA PHE A 237 7.04 -96.54 -8.33
C PHE A 237 7.22 -97.69 -7.34
N ARG A 238 8.28 -98.49 -7.51
CA ARG A 238 8.73 -99.49 -6.52
C ARG A 238 10.24 -99.44 -6.42
N ASP A 239 10.78 -99.52 -5.22
CA ASP A 239 12.23 -99.59 -5.03
C ASP A 239 12.61 -100.75 -4.09
N TYR A 240 13.80 -101.29 -4.32
CA TYR A 240 14.24 -102.57 -3.76
C TYR A 240 15.63 -102.46 -3.12
N VAL A 241 15.76 -103.04 -1.93
CA VAL A 241 17.04 -103.26 -1.24
C VAL A 241 17.18 -104.77 -1.05
N ASP A 242 18.30 -105.34 -1.51
CA ASP A 242 18.57 -106.79 -1.44
C ASP A 242 17.41 -107.68 -1.96
N ASN A 243 16.76 -107.25 -3.05
CA ASN A 243 15.57 -107.87 -3.67
C ASN A 243 14.30 -107.90 -2.79
N VAL A 244 14.23 -107.11 -1.72
CA VAL A 244 13.02 -106.89 -0.92
C VAL A 244 12.47 -105.50 -1.24
N GLU A 245 11.18 -105.42 -1.59
CA GLU A 245 10.47 -104.15 -1.77
C GLU A 245 10.35 -103.46 -0.41
N TYR A 246 10.94 -102.27 -0.28
CA TYR A 246 10.84 -101.48 0.96
C TYR A 246 9.86 -100.31 0.83
N ILE A 247 9.53 -99.90 -0.39
CA ILE A 247 8.58 -98.82 -0.65
C ILE A 247 7.92 -98.98 -2.02
N SER A 248 6.63 -98.66 -2.07
CA SER A 248 5.86 -98.55 -3.30
C SER A 248 4.92 -97.35 -3.25
N MET A 249 4.83 -96.64 -4.38
CA MET A 249 3.99 -95.44 -4.51
C MET A 249 3.17 -95.53 -5.79
N MET A 250 1.87 -95.28 -5.67
CA MET A 250 0.95 -95.11 -6.78
C MET A 250 0.81 -93.63 -7.08
N PHE A 251 1.00 -93.23 -8.34
CA PHE A 251 0.90 -91.85 -8.79
C PHE A 251 -0.24 -91.69 -9.79
N GLU A 252 -1.10 -90.70 -9.54
CA GLU A 252 -2.06 -90.20 -10.52
C GLU A 252 -1.64 -88.76 -10.87
N MET A 253 -1.61 -88.43 -12.17
CA MET A 253 -1.22 -87.10 -12.65
C MET A 253 -2.42 -86.40 -13.30
N LYS A 254 -2.71 -85.17 -12.87
CA LYS A 254 -3.84 -84.36 -13.37
C LYS A 254 -3.39 -82.98 -13.83
N ASN A 255 -3.76 -82.64 -15.06
CA ASN A 255 -3.53 -81.32 -15.64
C ASN A 255 -4.84 -80.55 -15.78
N GLU A 256 -4.80 -79.23 -15.66
CA GLU A 256 -5.97 -78.34 -15.81
C GLU A 256 -6.48 -78.29 -17.26
N MET A 257 -5.64 -78.63 -18.24
CA MET A 257 -5.97 -78.54 -19.67
C MET A 257 -6.68 -79.76 -20.28
N ASP A 258 -7.12 -80.73 -19.47
CA ASP A 258 -7.96 -81.81 -19.99
C ASP A 258 -9.36 -81.23 -20.31
N GLU A 259 -9.70 -81.20 -21.61
CA GLU A 259 -10.87 -80.54 -22.24
C GLU A 259 -12.26 -81.07 -21.79
N THR A 260 -12.55 -81.10 -20.51
CA THR A 260 -13.91 -81.38 -19.99
C THR A 260 -14.53 -80.10 -19.43
N SER A 261 -15.79 -79.85 -19.79
CA SER A 261 -16.57 -78.66 -19.47
C SER A 261 -16.85 -78.42 -17.97
N THR A 262 -16.24 -79.19 -17.07
CA THR A 262 -16.36 -79.09 -15.62
C THR A 262 -14.98 -79.08 -15.00
N LYS A 263 -14.61 -78.01 -14.30
CA LYS A 263 -13.38 -77.95 -13.50
C LYS A 263 -13.45 -79.02 -12.40
N HIS A 264 -12.57 -80.01 -12.49
CA HIS A 264 -12.43 -81.04 -11.47
C HIS A 264 -11.65 -80.50 -10.27
N LYS A 265 -12.01 -80.95 -9.07
CA LYS A 265 -11.26 -80.70 -7.84
C LYS A 265 -10.31 -81.84 -7.57
N ASN A 266 -9.25 -81.59 -6.80
CA ASN A 266 -8.31 -82.64 -6.37
C ASN A 266 -9.05 -83.78 -5.65
N GLU A 267 -10.04 -83.44 -4.83
CA GLU A 267 -10.83 -84.41 -4.06
C GLU A 267 -11.59 -85.43 -4.92
N ASP A 268 -11.94 -85.08 -6.17
CA ASP A 268 -12.69 -85.96 -7.07
C ASP A 268 -11.90 -87.23 -7.43
N PHE A 269 -10.57 -87.19 -7.31
CA PHE A 269 -9.68 -88.28 -7.71
C PHE A 269 -9.23 -89.17 -6.54
N PHE A 270 -9.43 -88.75 -5.29
CA PHE A 270 -8.87 -89.46 -4.12
C PHE A 270 -9.43 -90.88 -4.00
N ALA A 271 -10.74 -91.06 -4.19
CA ALA A 271 -11.37 -92.37 -4.07
C ALA A 271 -10.88 -93.36 -5.12
N LYS A 272 -10.64 -92.89 -6.36
CA LYS A 272 -10.08 -93.70 -7.45
C LYS A 272 -8.63 -94.07 -7.12
N LEU A 273 -7.79 -93.09 -6.81
CA LEU A 273 -6.37 -93.29 -6.51
C LEU A 273 -6.14 -94.22 -5.31
N ASP A 274 -6.92 -94.10 -4.23
CA ASP A 274 -6.80 -95.03 -3.10
C ASP A 274 -7.22 -96.46 -3.45
N LYS A 275 -8.22 -96.62 -4.32
CA LYS A 275 -8.64 -97.92 -4.82
C LYS A 275 -7.52 -98.54 -5.65
N ASP A 276 -6.97 -97.80 -6.61
CA ASP A 276 -5.91 -98.28 -7.50
C ASP A 276 -4.63 -98.61 -6.70
N ARG A 277 -4.30 -97.79 -5.69
CA ARG A 277 -3.22 -98.07 -4.73
C ARG A 277 -3.43 -99.42 -4.03
N ARG A 278 -4.64 -99.69 -3.52
CA ARG A 278 -4.95 -100.95 -2.82
C ARG A 278 -4.94 -102.15 -3.76
N ASP A 279 -5.51 -102.00 -4.95
CA ASP A 279 -5.58 -103.06 -5.96
C ASP A 279 -4.19 -103.47 -6.46
N LYS A 280 -3.27 -102.50 -6.58
CA LYS A 280 -1.86 -102.74 -6.99
C LYS A 280 -0.93 -103.01 -5.80
N GLY A 281 -1.44 -103.01 -4.57
CA GLY A 281 -0.66 -103.28 -3.36
C GLY A 281 0.45 -102.25 -3.07
N CYS A 282 0.25 -100.99 -3.44
CA CYS A 282 1.21 -99.91 -3.20
C CYS A 282 1.05 -99.33 -1.78
N GLU A 283 2.17 -98.94 -1.16
CA GLU A 283 2.16 -98.38 0.18
C GLU A 283 1.57 -96.96 0.22
N TYR A 284 1.97 -96.09 -0.70
CA TYR A 284 1.58 -94.68 -0.76
C TYR A 284 0.73 -94.35 -2.00
N ALA A 285 -0.15 -93.37 -1.89
CA ALA A 285 -0.88 -92.76 -3.00
C ALA A 285 -0.47 -91.29 -3.16
N ILE A 286 -0.10 -90.86 -4.36
CA ILE A 286 0.37 -89.50 -4.62
C ILE A 286 -0.37 -88.93 -5.82
N LEU A 287 -1.17 -87.88 -5.58
CA LEU A 287 -1.80 -87.12 -6.64
C LEU A 287 -0.89 -85.95 -7.04
N VAL A 288 -0.36 -85.98 -8.26
CA VAL A 288 0.38 -84.85 -8.85
C VAL A 288 -0.61 -84.00 -9.64
N SER A 289 -0.91 -82.80 -9.18
CA SER A 289 -2.01 -82.01 -9.74
C SER A 289 -1.62 -80.57 -10.07
N LEU A 290 -2.08 -80.11 -11.23
CA LEU A 290 -2.13 -78.70 -11.63
C LEU A 290 -3.55 -78.10 -11.48
N LEU A 291 -4.51 -78.86 -10.94
CA LEU A 291 -5.88 -78.39 -10.70
C LEU A 291 -5.94 -77.38 -9.54
N GLU A 292 -6.98 -76.55 -9.51
CA GLU A 292 -7.20 -75.56 -8.46
C GLU A 292 -5.97 -74.64 -8.24
N PRO A 293 -5.50 -73.90 -9.27
CA PRO A 293 -4.28 -73.10 -9.18
C PRO A 293 -4.36 -71.94 -8.17
N ASP A 294 -5.56 -71.50 -7.80
CA ASP A 294 -5.79 -70.42 -6.83
C ASP A 294 -6.07 -70.95 -5.40
N ASN A 295 -5.97 -72.27 -5.16
CA ASN A 295 -6.22 -72.85 -3.84
C ASN A 295 -4.96 -72.81 -2.98
N ASP A 296 -4.97 -71.98 -1.95
CA ASP A 296 -3.84 -71.76 -1.04
C ASP A 296 -3.31 -73.07 -0.43
N LEU A 297 -4.20 -73.97 0.00
CA LEU A 297 -3.82 -75.23 0.65
C LEU A 297 -2.91 -76.10 -0.25
N TYR A 298 -3.29 -76.27 -1.52
CA TYR A 298 -2.51 -77.09 -2.47
C TYR A 298 -1.31 -76.35 -3.08
N ASN A 299 -1.19 -75.04 -2.82
CA ASN A 299 -0.06 -74.23 -3.25
C ASN A 299 1.04 -74.10 -2.17
N GLU A 300 0.74 -74.44 -0.91
CA GLU A 300 1.69 -74.38 0.21
C GLU A 300 2.80 -75.45 0.15
N GLY A 301 2.62 -76.53 -0.62
CA GLY A 301 3.68 -77.53 -0.82
C GLY A 301 3.17 -78.96 -1.00
N ILE A 302 3.67 -79.85 -0.13
CA ILE A 302 3.22 -81.25 -0.04
C ILE A 302 2.06 -81.30 0.95
N VAL A 303 0.86 -81.60 0.48
CA VAL A 303 -0.35 -81.68 1.31
C VAL A 303 -0.60 -83.12 1.73
N ASP A 304 -0.61 -83.38 3.03
CA ASP A 304 -0.99 -84.69 3.60
C ASP A 304 -2.52 -84.79 3.70
N VAL A 305 -3.09 -85.76 2.99
CA VAL A 305 -4.54 -86.06 3.04
C VAL A 305 -4.82 -87.41 3.74
N SER A 306 -3.85 -87.90 4.52
CA SER A 306 -3.94 -89.13 5.32
C SER A 306 -5.08 -89.14 6.34
N TYR A 307 -5.61 -87.97 6.71
CA TYR A 307 -6.81 -87.84 7.55
C TYR A 307 -8.06 -88.43 6.88
N ARG A 308 -8.09 -88.53 5.55
CA ARG A 308 -9.22 -89.05 4.76
C ARG A 308 -8.88 -90.35 4.04
N TYR A 309 -7.69 -90.47 3.49
CA TYR A 309 -7.20 -91.67 2.80
C TYR A 309 -5.78 -92.02 3.30
N PRO A 310 -5.57 -93.13 4.03
CA PRO A 310 -4.29 -93.41 4.67
C PRO A 310 -3.10 -93.38 3.70
N LYS A 311 -2.00 -92.71 4.10
CA LYS A 311 -0.75 -92.61 3.33
C LYS A 311 -0.93 -91.98 1.95
N MET A 312 -1.79 -90.95 1.84
CA MET A 312 -2.05 -90.24 0.60
C MET A 312 -1.57 -88.78 0.67
N PHE A 313 -0.92 -88.31 -0.40
CA PHE A 313 -0.43 -86.95 -0.54
C PHE A 313 -0.91 -86.30 -1.84
N VAL A 314 -1.10 -84.98 -1.82
CA VAL A 314 -1.34 -84.16 -3.01
C VAL A 314 -0.18 -83.20 -3.17
N ILE A 315 0.39 -83.15 -4.37
CA ILE A 315 1.56 -82.33 -4.67
C ILE A 315 1.42 -81.58 -5.99
N ARG A 316 2.12 -80.46 -6.07
CA ARG A 316 2.44 -79.81 -7.36
C ARG A 316 3.65 -80.48 -8.00
N PRO A 317 3.84 -80.37 -9.34
CA PRO A 317 4.90 -81.10 -10.04
C PRO A 317 6.31 -80.79 -9.54
N GLN A 318 6.57 -79.57 -9.05
CA GLN A 318 7.86 -79.17 -8.48
C GLN A 318 8.26 -79.96 -7.22
N PHE A 319 7.29 -80.58 -6.53
CA PHE A 319 7.53 -81.39 -5.33
C PHE A 319 7.58 -82.89 -5.63
N PHE A 320 7.48 -83.31 -6.89
CA PHE A 320 7.49 -84.71 -7.31
C PHE A 320 8.76 -85.44 -6.82
N MET A 321 9.94 -84.98 -7.21
CA MET A 321 11.20 -85.59 -6.77
C MET A 321 11.49 -85.40 -5.26
N PRO A 322 11.26 -84.22 -4.65
CA PRO A 322 11.38 -84.05 -3.21
C PRO A 322 10.55 -85.04 -2.38
N LEU A 323 9.29 -85.31 -2.75
CA LEU A 323 8.44 -86.25 -2.02
C LEU A 323 8.95 -87.69 -2.14
N ILE A 324 9.34 -88.12 -3.35
CA ILE A 324 9.93 -89.46 -3.56
C ILE A 324 11.18 -89.61 -2.69
N SER A 325 12.06 -88.62 -2.69
CA SER A 325 13.27 -88.63 -1.87
C SER A 325 12.97 -88.68 -0.37
N LEU A 326 11.96 -87.95 0.10
CA LEU A 326 11.59 -87.94 1.50
C LEU A 326 11.04 -89.29 1.95
N LEU A 327 10.11 -89.86 1.19
CA LEU A 327 9.47 -91.12 1.53
C LEU A 327 10.45 -92.29 1.42
N THR A 328 11.30 -92.32 0.39
CA THR A 328 12.34 -93.36 0.25
C THR A 328 13.37 -93.32 1.37
N GLN A 329 13.76 -92.14 1.85
CA GLN A 329 14.64 -92.01 3.02
C GLN A 329 13.96 -92.41 4.33
N ALA A 330 12.65 -92.20 4.45
CA ALA A 330 11.89 -92.56 5.64
C ALA A 330 11.58 -94.07 5.73
N SER A 331 11.48 -94.76 4.58
CA SER A 331 11.17 -96.20 4.52
C SER A 331 12.40 -97.11 4.43
N LYS A 332 13.59 -96.58 4.08
CA LYS A 332 14.87 -97.29 4.24
C LYS A 332 15.27 -97.33 5.71
#